data_AF-A0A951NHA4-F1
#
_entry.id   AF-A0A951NHA4-F1
#
_cell.length_a   1.000
_cell.length_b   1.000
_cell.length_c   1.000
_cell.angle_alpha   90.00
_cell.angle_beta   90.00
_cell.angle_gamma   90.00
#
_symmetry.space_group_name_H-M   'P 1'
#
loop_
_entity.id
_entity.type
_entity.pdbx_description
1 polymer ?
#
loop_
_entity_poly.entity_id
_entity_poly.type
_entity_poly.pdbx_seq_one_letter_code
_entity_poly.pdbx_strand_id
1 'polypeptide(L)'
;MTVGAGSVQLWRDTLTAWRARLPPDQALGPWLFSAGPEHGERLRCSTLGHWFQTFVRRHGHPDVCLHRLRHTVATALVADGQLMQAQQRLGHAEASTTLRQYCHALPLHDENVADHLSNLLDSEP
;
A
#
# COMPACT_ATOMS: atom_id res chain seq x y z
N MET A 1 -4.73 11.68 4.76
CA MET A 1 -4.50 10.22 4.80
C MET A 1 -4.20 9.84 6.24
N THR A 2 -5.03 8.98 6.84
CA THR A 2 -4.80 8.51 8.22
C THR A 2 -3.84 7.34 8.19
N VAL A 3 -2.82 7.38 9.05
CA VAL A 3 -1.80 6.33 9.17
C VAL A 3 -2.03 5.59 10.49
N GLY A 4 -2.04 4.27 10.46
CA GLY A 4 -2.29 3.45 11.66
C GLY A 4 -1.11 3.47 12.64
N ALA A 5 -1.38 3.18 13.92
CA ALA A 5 -0.36 3.21 14.98
C ALA A 5 0.87 2.33 14.68
N GLY A 6 0.66 1.14 14.09
CA GLY A 6 1.75 0.24 13.71
C GLY A 6 2.66 0.83 12.63
N SER A 7 2.08 1.45 11.60
CA SER A 7 2.87 2.19 10.60
C SER A 7 3.65 3.31 11.27
N VAL A 8 3.01 4.12 12.12
CA VAL A 8 3.70 5.21 12.84
C VAL A 8 4.86 4.68 13.69
N GLN A 9 4.70 3.53 14.35
CA GLN A 9 5.79 2.92 15.11
C GLN A 9 6.94 2.48 14.21
N LEU A 10 6.65 1.77 13.12
CA LEU A 10 7.66 1.38 12.13
C LEU A 10 8.42 2.59 11.59
N TRP A 11 7.71 3.70 11.36
CA TRP A 11 8.31 4.97 10.95
C TRP A 11 9.30 5.51 12.00
N ARG A 12 8.90 5.53 13.29
CA ARG A 12 9.79 5.97 14.38
C ARG A 12 11.02 5.08 14.48
N ASP A 13 10.85 3.76 14.43
CA ASP A 13 11.94 2.80 14.53
C ASP A 13 12.94 2.98 13.38
N THR A 14 12.42 3.20 12.18
CA THR A 14 13.22 3.48 10.98
C THR A 14 14.00 4.79 11.12
N LEU A 15 13.35 5.86 11.58
CA LEU A 15 13.99 7.16 11.82
C LEU A 15 15.09 7.07 12.88
N THR A 16 14.84 6.35 13.97
CA THR A 16 15.85 6.09 15.01
C THR A 16 17.05 5.34 14.44
N ALA A 17 16.81 4.29 13.64
CA ALA A 17 17.86 3.51 13.01
C ALA A 17 18.68 4.34 12.00
N TRP A 18 18.05 5.28 11.27
CA TRP A 18 18.76 6.21 10.40
C TRP A 18 19.58 7.23 11.19
N ARG A 19 19.02 7.80 12.26
CA ARG A 19 19.73 8.74 13.13
C ARG A 19 21.00 8.14 13.72
N ALA A 20 20.94 6.87 14.15
CA ALA A 20 22.09 6.16 14.72
C ALA A 20 23.26 5.98 13.74
N ARG A 21 23.06 6.22 12.43
CA ARG A 21 24.12 6.14 11.41
C ARG A 21 24.84 7.48 11.19
N LEU A 22 24.36 8.56 11.80
CA LEU A 22 24.93 9.89 11.68
C LEU A 22 25.71 10.27 12.95
N PRO A 23 26.68 11.19 12.84
CA PRO A 23 27.29 11.82 13.99
C PRO A 23 26.22 12.42 14.94
N PRO A 24 26.43 12.40 16.27
CA PRO A 24 25.42 12.84 17.25
C PRO A 24 24.97 14.30 17.07
N ASP A 25 25.87 15.14 16.55
CA ASP A 25 25.69 16.57 16.31
C ASP A 25 25.07 16.87 14.93
N GLN A 26 24.94 15.86 14.06
CA GLN A 26 24.40 16.03 12.72
C GLN A 26 22.88 15.82 12.68
N ALA A 27 22.17 16.84 12.19
CA ALA A 27 20.74 16.75 11.92
C ALA A 27 20.44 15.85 10.71
N LEU A 28 19.36 15.06 10.76
CA LEU A 28 18.75 14.50 9.56
C LEU A 28 18.21 15.65 8.70
N GLY A 29 18.49 15.61 7.41
CA GLY A 29 17.95 16.55 6.45
C GLY A 29 16.42 16.45 6.30
N PRO A 30 15.82 17.37 5.53
CA PRO A 30 14.36 17.56 5.50
C PRO A 30 13.61 16.48 4.73
N TRP A 31 14.31 15.62 3.99
CA TRP A 31 13.68 14.66 3.09
C TRP A 31 13.48 13.31 3.76
N LEU A 32 12.22 12.90 3.91
CA LEU A 32 11.88 11.59 4.48
C LEU A 32 12.45 10.42 3.68
N PHE A 33 12.43 10.53 2.35
CA PHE A 33 13.05 9.58 1.43
C PHE A 33 14.23 10.25 0.75
N SER A 34 15.43 9.72 0.98
CA SER A 34 16.69 10.22 0.46
C SER A 34 17.57 9.10 -0.05
N ALA A 35 18.46 9.43 -0.98
CA ALA A 35 19.48 8.50 -1.46
C ALA A 35 20.65 8.36 -0.46
N GLY A 36 21.02 9.46 0.19
CA GLY A 36 22.09 9.51 1.19
C GLY A 36 21.57 9.38 2.63
N PRO A 37 22.38 8.82 3.55
CA PRO A 37 22.04 8.61 4.95
C PRO A 37 21.80 9.90 5.75
N GLU A 38 22.27 11.04 5.25
CA GLU A 38 22.08 12.38 5.83
C GLU A 38 20.72 12.99 5.53
N HIS A 39 19.91 12.36 4.66
CA HIS A 39 18.58 12.88 4.27
C HIS A 39 18.58 14.27 3.62
N GLY A 40 19.71 14.65 3.00
CA GLY A 40 19.92 15.98 2.40
C GLY A 40 19.25 16.18 1.04
N GLU A 41 19.01 15.09 0.30
CA GLU A 41 18.45 15.15 -1.06
C GLU A 41 17.18 14.31 -1.19
N ARG A 42 16.27 14.77 -2.05
CA ARG A 42 15.04 14.04 -2.34
C ARG A 42 15.35 12.78 -3.18
N LEU A 43 14.88 11.62 -2.72
CA LEU A 43 14.93 10.40 -3.50
C LEU A 43 14.12 10.54 -4.80
N ARG A 44 14.75 10.24 -5.93
CA ARG A 44 14.08 10.22 -7.24
C ARG A 44 13.29 8.93 -7.43
N CYS A 45 12.15 9.03 -8.12
CA CYS A 45 11.32 7.85 -8.42
C CYS A 45 12.08 6.77 -9.22
N SER A 46 12.95 7.18 -10.15
CA SER A 46 13.80 6.25 -10.91
C SER A 46 14.77 5.49 -10.01
N THR A 47 15.41 6.18 -9.06
CA THR A 47 16.31 5.57 -8.07
C THR A 47 15.57 4.56 -7.19
N LEU A 48 14.40 4.95 -6.66
CA LEU A 48 13.57 4.07 -5.85
C LEU A 48 13.14 2.82 -6.64
N GLY A 49 12.70 3.00 -7.90
CA GLY A 49 12.33 1.89 -8.77
C GLY A 49 13.49 0.94 -9.04
N HIS A 50 14.69 1.47 -9.31
CA HIS A 50 15.90 0.66 -9.53
C HIS A 50 16.30 -0.11 -8.26
N TRP A 51 16.33 0.55 -7.11
CA TRP A 51 16.64 -0.11 -5.83
C TRP A 51 15.68 -1.24 -5.52
N PHE A 52 14.38 -1.00 -5.70
CA PHE A 52 13.37 -2.03 -5.51
C PHE A 52 13.55 -3.19 -6.48
N GLN A 53 13.81 -2.92 -7.77
CA GLN A 53 14.03 -3.96 -8.77
C GLN A 53 15.27 -4.81 -8.44
N THR A 54 16.36 -4.19 -8.00
CA THR A 54 17.56 -4.89 -7.55
C THR A 54 17.26 -5.76 -6.32
N PHE A 55 16.50 -5.25 -5.36
CA PHE A 55 16.08 -5.99 -4.18
C PHE A 55 15.26 -7.23 -4.54
N VAL A 56 14.18 -7.10 -5.33
CA VAL A 56 13.32 -8.24 -5.65
C VAL A 56 14.02 -9.28 -6.51
N ARG A 57 14.89 -8.87 -7.44
CA ARG A 57 15.72 -9.80 -8.24
C ARG A 57 16.65 -10.62 -7.36
N ARG A 58 17.29 -9.98 -6.37
CA ARG A 58 18.17 -10.66 -5.41
C ARG A 58 17.44 -11.73 -4.58
N HIS A 59 16.13 -11.58 -4.40
CA HIS A 59 15.29 -12.48 -3.60
C HIS A 59 14.40 -13.39 -4.47
N GLY A 60 14.67 -13.53 -5.77
CA GLY A 60 13.95 -14.47 -6.64
C GLY A 60 12.56 -14.03 -7.11
N HIS A 61 12.25 -12.73 -7.04
CA HIS A 61 10.95 -12.18 -7.44
C HIS A 61 11.07 -11.13 -8.57
N PRO A 62 11.63 -11.46 -9.75
CA PRO A 62 11.96 -10.48 -10.79
C PRO A 62 10.76 -9.72 -11.37
N ASP A 63 9.55 -10.29 -11.28
CA ASP A 63 8.33 -9.72 -11.86
C ASP A 63 7.58 -8.75 -10.92
N VAL A 64 8.00 -8.66 -9.66
CA VAL A 64 7.39 -7.78 -8.67
C VAL A 64 7.88 -6.35 -8.88
N CYS A 65 6.95 -5.39 -8.93
CA CYS A 65 7.27 -3.97 -8.96
C CYS A 65 6.40 -3.20 -7.95
N LEU A 66 6.82 -1.99 -7.59
CA LEU A 66 6.10 -1.13 -6.63
C LEU A 66 4.64 -0.88 -7.06
N HIS A 67 4.39 -0.78 -8.37
CA HIS A 67 3.04 -0.59 -8.88
C HIS A 67 2.15 -1.83 -8.66
N ARG A 68 2.70 -3.04 -8.77
CA ARG A 68 1.95 -4.27 -8.44
C ARG A 68 1.59 -4.33 -6.96
N LEU A 69 2.48 -3.92 -6.07
CA LEU A 69 2.15 -3.84 -4.63
C LEU A 69 0.98 -2.88 -4.38
N ARG A 70 0.95 -1.73 -5.08
CA ARG A 70 -0.19 -0.81 -5.03
C ARG A 70 -1.49 -1.46 -5.53
N HIS A 71 -1.43 -2.24 -6.60
CA HIS A 71 -2.58 -3.01 -7.07
C HIS A 71 -3.04 -4.05 -6.04
N THR A 72 -2.12 -4.76 -5.38
CA THR A 72 -2.48 -5.71 -4.32
C THR A 72 -3.27 -5.06 -3.19
N VAL A 73 -2.83 -3.88 -2.73
CA VAL A 73 -3.56 -3.11 -1.70
C VAL A 73 -4.96 -2.72 -2.20
N ALA A 74 -5.07 -2.28 -3.45
CA ALA A 74 -6.36 -1.93 -4.03
C ALA A 74 -7.30 -3.14 -4.14
N THR A 75 -6.82 -4.26 -4.69
CA THR A 75 -7.60 -5.50 -4.80
C THR A 75 -8.07 -5.97 -3.44
N ALA A 76 -7.21 -5.94 -2.40
CA ALA A 76 -7.59 -6.34 -1.05
C ALA A 76 -8.71 -5.46 -0.47
N LEU A 77 -8.63 -4.13 -0.66
CA LEU A 77 -9.69 -3.21 -0.19
C LEU A 77 -10.99 -3.40 -0.96
N VAL A 78 -10.95 -3.63 -2.27
CA VAL A 78 -12.16 -3.87 -3.07
C VAL A 78 -12.78 -5.23 -2.73
N ALA A 79 -11.95 -6.26 -2.46
CA ALA A 79 -12.41 -7.57 -1.99
C ALA A 79 -13.18 -7.49 -0.67
N ASP A 80 -12.76 -6.60 0.23
CA ASP A 80 -13.40 -6.34 1.52
C ASP A 80 -14.61 -5.38 1.40
N GLY A 81 -15.06 -5.04 0.18
CA GLY A 81 -16.16 -4.11 -0.05
C GLY A 81 -15.83 -2.64 0.23
N GLN A 82 -14.58 -2.30 0.53
CA GLN A 82 -14.14 -0.96 0.92
C GLN A 82 -13.81 -0.06 -0.30
N LEU A 83 -14.73 0.01 -1.27
CA LEU A 83 -14.50 0.68 -2.56
C LEU A 83 -14.16 2.18 -2.42
N MET A 84 -14.86 2.90 -1.54
CA MET A 84 -14.63 4.33 -1.33
C MET A 84 -13.27 4.59 -0.66
N GLN A 85 -12.86 3.72 0.26
CA GLN A 85 -11.56 3.80 0.92
C GLN A 85 -10.45 3.47 -0.08
N ALA A 86 -10.64 2.47 -0.94
CA ALA A 86 -9.73 2.15 -2.04
C ALA A 86 -9.58 3.34 -2.99
N GLN A 87 -10.69 3.94 -3.45
CA GLN A 87 -10.68 5.14 -4.30
C GLN A 87 -9.89 6.27 -3.65
N GLN A 88 -10.19 6.61 -2.38
CA GLN A 88 -9.54 7.71 -1.69
C GLN A 88 -8.03 7.46 -1.49
N ARG A 89 -7.62 6.23 -1.15
CA ARG A 89 -6.21 5.86 -1.00
C ARG A 89 -5.45 5.85 -2.34
N LEU A 90 -6.14 5.52 -3.42
CA LEU A 90 -5.58 5.57 -4.76
C LEU A 90 -5.59 6.98 -5.35
N GLY A 91 -6.41 7.89 -4.83
CA GLY A 91 -6.58 9.23 -5.39
C GLY A 91 -7.31 9.23 -6.74
N HIS A 92 -8.17 8.24 -6.98
CA HIS A 92 -9.02 8.23 -8.17
C HIS A 92 -10.17 9.23 -7.97
N ALA A 93 -10.51 9.99 -9.02
CA ALA A 93 -11.60 10.96 -8.97
C ALA A 93 -12.98 10.27 -8.85
N GLU A 94 -13.12 9.07 -9.42
CA GLU A 94 -14.37 8.32 -9.45
C GLU A 94 -14.19 6.89 -8.96
N ALA A 95 -15.19 6.39 -8.22
CA ALA A 95 -15.22 5.03 -7.69
C ALA A 95 -15.33 3.99 -8.81
N SER A 96 -16.04 4.35 -9.89
CA SER A 96 -16.18 3.57 -11.14
C SER A 96 -14.82 3.14 -11.71
N THR A 97 -13.82 4.03 -11.67
CA THR A 97 -12.46 3.76 -12.16
C THR A 97 -11.78 2.69 -11.32
N THR A 98 -11.92 2.77 -10.00
CA THR A 98 -11.37 1.77 -9.07
C THR A 98 -12.07 0.44 -9.25
N LEU A 99 -13.40 0.42 -9.28
CA LEU A 99 -14.17 -0.81 -9.42
C LEU A 99 -13.82 -1.51 -10.73
N ARG A 100 -13.87 -0.80 -11.87
CA ARG A 100 -13.55 -1.34 -13.20
C ARG A 100 -12.14 -1.95 -13.24
N GLN A 101 -11.18 -1.34 -12.54
CA GLN A 101 -9.80 -1.77 -12.57
C GLN A 101 -9.51 -2.97 -11.66
N TYR A 102 -10.30 -3.24 -10.62
CA TYR A 102 -9.99 -4.30 -9.66
C TYR A 102 -11.07 -5.38 -9.50
N CYS A 103 -12.30 -5.17 -10.00
CA CYS A 103 -13.39 -6.14 -9.86
C CYS A 103 -13.09 -7.49 -10.51
N HIS A 104 -12.35 -7.50 -11.63
CA HIS A 104 -12.00 -8.72 -12.36
C HIS A 104 -11.06 -9.65 -11.57
N ALA A 105 -10.39 -9.13 -10.55
CA ALA A 105 -9.49 -9.90 -9.69
C ALA A 105 -10.21 -10.54 -8.50
N LEU A 106 -11.53 -10.30 -8.37
CA LEU A 106 -12.34 -10.84 -7.28
C LEU A 106 -13.07 -12.11 -7.72
N PRO A 107 -12.99 -13.20 -6.95
CA PRO A 107 -13.87 -14.34 -7.15
C PRO A 107 -15.33 -13.89 -6.95
N LEU A 108 -16.19 -14.19 -7.92
CA LEU A 108 -17.63 -14.02 -7.79
C LEU A 108 -18.14 -15.18 -6.91
N HIS A 109 -18.34 -14.91 -5.62
CA HIS A 109 -18.90 -15.88 -4.67
C HIS A 109 -20.44 -15.80 -4.67
N ASP A 110 -21.05 -16.22 -5.77
CA ASP A 110 -22.51 -16.20 -5.94
C ASP A 110 -23.23 -17.05 -4.87
N GLU A 111 -22.62 -18.16 -4.45
CA GLU A 111 -23.13 -19.02 -3.37
C GLU A 111 -23.31 -18.27 -2.05
N ASN A 112 -22.32 -17.46 -1.64
CA ASN A 112 -22.42 -16.66 -0.42
C ASN A 112 -23.53 -15.61 -0.51
N VAL A 113 -23.80 -15.08 -1.71
CA VAL A 113 -24.89 -14.13 -1.95
C VAL A 113 -26.23 -14.85 -1.86
N ALA A 114 -26.34 -16.03 -2.46
CA ALA A 114 -27.54 -16.87 -2.38
C ALA A 114 -27.84 -17.26 -0.93
N ASP A 115 -26.84 -17.72 -0.17
CA ASP A 115 -26.99 -18.07 1.25
C ASP A 115 -27.38 -16.86 2.11
N HIS A 116 -26.80 -15.68 1.85
CA HIS A 116 -27.19 -14.46 2.56
C HIS A 116 -28.64 -14.05 2.27
N LEU A 117 -29.07 -14.16 1.01
CA LEU A 117 -30.46 -13.88 0.61
C LEU A 117 -31.44 -14.87 1.25
N SER A 118 -31.12 -16.17 1.26
CA SER A 118 -31.93 -17.18 1.96
C SER A 118 -32.09 -16.84 3.44
N ASN A 119 -31.01 -16.53 4.14
CA ASN A 119 -31.06 -16.15 5.57
C ASN A 119 -31.90 -14.89 5.82
N LEU A 120 -31.85 -13.90 4.92
CA LEU A 120 -32.68 -12.69 4.99
C LEU A 120 -34.17 -13.04 4.87
N LEU A 121 -34.53 -13.89 3.91
CA LEU A 121 -35.91 -14.32 3.68
C LEU A 121 -36.44 -15.19 4.83
N ASP A 122 -35.59 -16.01 5.43
CA ASP A 122 -35.94 -16.86 6.59
C ASP A 122 -36.03 -16.08 7.91
N SER A 123 -35.55 -14.81 7.93
CA SER A 123 -35.55 -13.95 9.12
C SER A 123 -36.76 -13.02 9.25
N GLU A 124 -37.67 -13.02 8.28
CA GLU A 124 -38.95 -12.31 8.34
C GLU A 124 -40.05 -13.27 8.89
N PRO A 125 -40.82 -12.88 9.92
CA PRO A 125 -41.89 -13.71 10.50
C PRO A 125 -43.16 -13.81 9.64
#